data_AF-A0A9R0RM90-F1
#
_entry.id   AF-A0A9R0RM90-F1
#
_cell.length_a   1.000
_cell.length_b   1.000
_cell.length_c   1.000
_cell.angle_alpha   90.00
_cell.angle_beta   90.00
_cell.angle_gamma   90.00
#
_symmetry.space_group_name_H-M   'P 1'
#
loop_
_entity.id
_entity.type
_entity.pdbx_description
1 polymer ?
#
loop_
_entity_poly.entity_id
_entity_poly.type
_entity_poly.pdbx_seq_one_letter_code
_entity_poly.pdbx_strand_id
1 'polypeptide(L)'
;MRHEVGRRKLSEKTKILFQISGASVGEVKIVSDMHERKAEMARQADAFIALPGGYGTMEELLEMITWSQLGIHDKPVGLLNVDGYYDPLLALFDKGAAEGFIKADCRQIIVSAPTAHELLTKMEQYTRSHREVASRTSWEMTELGYGKAAPEPEEEAASC
;
A
#
# COMPACT_ATOMS: atom_id res chain seq x y z
N MET A 1 38.95 -35.42 0.26
CA MET A 1 39.36 -34.17 -0.42
C MET A 1 38.17 -33.75 -1.29
N ARG A 2 37.34 -32.81 -0.80
CA ARG A 2 36.22 -32.19 -1.54
C ARG A 2 36.81 -31.50 -2.79
N HIS A 3 36.10 -31.38 -3.91
CA HIS A 3 35.20 -30.26 -4.16
C HIS A 3 34.22 -30.59 -5.29
N GLU A 4 32.94 -30.56 -4.93
CA GLU A 4 31.79 -30.50 -5.83
C GLU A 4 31.52 -29.02 -6.14
N VAL A 5 31.59 -28.62 -7.41
CA VAL A 5 31.30 -27.25 -7.85
C VAL A 5 29.78 -27.09 -7.91
N GLY A 6 29.18 -26.70 -6.79
CA GLY A 6 27.79 -26.29 -6.72
C GLY A 6 27.57 -24.99 -7.52
N ARG A 7 27.00 -25.10 -8.72
CA ARG A 7 26.36 -23.97 -9.40
C ARG A 7 25.17 -23.51 -8.55
N ARG A 8 25.39 -22.51 -7.71
CA ARG A 8 24.31 -21.71 -7.14
C ARG A 8 23.65 -20.93 -8.28
N LYS A 9 22.51 -21.40 -8.77
CA LYS A 9 21.57 -20.56 -9.52
C LYS A 9 21.08 -19.48 -8.54
N LEU A 10 21.70 -18.31 -8.59
CA LEU A 10 21.19 -17.12 -7.93
C LEU A 10 19.88 -16.75 -8.64
N SER A 11 18.76 -16.97 -7.96
CA SER A 11 17.48 -16.39 -8.36
C SER A 11 17.60 -14.87 -8.22
N GLU A 12 17.54 -14.16 -9.34
CA GLU A 12 17.67 -12.70 -9.48
C GLU A 12 16.51 -11.88 -8.86
N LYS A 13 15.69 -12.45 -7.97
CA LYS A 13 14.34 -11.89 -7.78
C LYS A 13 14.15 -10.69 -6.84
N THR A 14 15.04 -10.36 -5.90
CA THR A 14 14.75 -9.19 -5.02
C THR A 14 16.02 -8.56 -4.44
N LYS A 15 16.86 -7.93 -5.30
CA LYS A 15 18.13 -7.33 -4.85
C LYS A 15 18.26 -5.81 -5.03
N ILE A 16 17.20 -5.09 -5.40
CA ILE A 16 17.37 -3.72 -5.93
C ILE A 16 16.96 -2.56 -4.97
N LEU A 17 16.31 -2.80 -3.82
CA LEU A 17 16.02 -1.71 -2.87
C LEU A 17 16.82 -1.77 -1.56
N PHE A 18 17.97 -2.42 -1.53
CA PHE A 18 18.87 -2.34 -0.37
C PHE A 18 19.85 -1.15 -0.46
N GLN A 19 20.10 -0.61 -1.65
CA GLN A 19 21.17 0.38 -1.87
C GLN A 19 20.83 1.83 -1.49
N ILE A 20 19.61 2.13 -1.03
CA ILE A 20 19.19 3.50 -0.64
C ILE A 20 18.63 3.51 0.81
N SER A 21 18.87 2.47 1.60
CA SER A 21 18.37 2.43 2.98
C SER A 21 19.45 2.94 3.93
N GLY A 22 19.14 3.98 4.70
CA GLY A 22 19.90 4.36 5.89
C GLY A 22 19.81 3.27 6.96
N ALA A 23 20.16 3.61 8.21
CA ALA A 23 19.93 2.71 9.33
C ALA A 23 18.44 2.33 9.40
N SER A 24 18.13 1.03 9.44
CA SER A 24 16.76 0.55 9.57
C SER A 24 16.20 0.93 10.94
N VAL A 25 15.00 1.48 10.96
CA VAL A 25 14.24 1.76 12.19
C VAL A 25 13.10 0.76 12.28
N GLY A 26 13.00 0.04 13.40
CA GLY A 26 11.96 -0.99 13.61
C GLY A 26 12.28 -2.36 13.00
N GLU A 27 11.25 -3.17 12.80
CA GLU A 27 11.36 -4.51 12.21
C GLU A 27 11.49 -4.44 10.68
N VAL A 28 12.37 -5.27 10.11
CA VAL A 28 12.57 -5.39 8.66
C VAL A 28 12.07 -6.75 8.19
N LYS A 29 11.04 -6.76 7.36
CA LYS A 29 10.47 -7.97 6.75
C LYS A 29 10.90 -8.11 5.30
N ILE A 30 11.44 -9.28 4.94
CA ILE A 30 11.80 -9.64 3.57
C ILE A 30 10.58 -10.28 2.91
N VAL A 31 10.26 -9.82 1.70
CA VAL A 31 9.13 -10.30 0.88
C VAL A 31 9.62 -10.73 -0.50
N SER A 32 8.85 -11.56 -1.17
CA SER A 32 9.23 -12.19 -2.43
C SER A 32 9.12 -11.25 -3.63
N ASP A 33 8.16 -10.32 -3.64
CA ASP A 33 7.97 -9.34 -4.72
C ASP A 33 7.30 -8.03 -4.26
N MET A 34 7.09 -7.12 -5.22
CA MET A 34 6.50 -5.79 -4.98
C MET A 34 5.02 -5.84 -4.59
N HIS A 35 4.26 -6.81 -5.08
CA HIS A 35 2.86 -6.96 -4.70
C HIS A 35 2.81 -7.36 -3.22
N GLU A 36 3.54 -8.42 -2.85
CA GLU A 36 3.61 -8.85 -1.45
C GLU A 36 4.06 -7.71 -0.52
N ARG A 37 5.05 -6.90 -0.95
CA ARG A 37 5.46 -5.68 -0.23
C ARG A 37 4.29 -4.74 0.01
N LYS A 38 3.55 -4.36 -1.04
CA LYS A 38 2.46 -3.39 -0.96
C LYS A 38 1.34 -3.89 -0.05
N ALA A 39 0.96 -5.16 -0.14
CA ALA A 39 -0.07 -5.70 0.74
C ALA A 39 0.37 -5.88 2.19
N GLU A 40 1.62 -6.26 2.43
CA GLU A 40 2.12 -6.32 3.81
C GLU A 40 2.07 -4.93 4.45
N MET A 41 2.56 -3.90 3.74
CA MET A 41 2.48 -2.51 4.18
C MET A 41 1.02 -2.09 4.41
N ALA A 42 0.13 -2.42 3.49
CA ALA A 42 -1.28 -2.10 3.61
C ALA A 42 -1.98 -2.85 4.75
N ARG A 43 -1.56 -4.07 5.08
CA ARG A 43 -2.13 -4.85 6.19
C ARG A 43 -1.75 -4.24 7.53
N GLN A 44 -0.49 -3.83 7.68
CA GLN A 44 0.05 -3.31 8.93
C GLN A 44 -0.25 -1.82 9.19
N ALA A 45 -0.51 -1.04 8.14
CA ALA A 45 -0.79 0.39 8.30
C ALA A 45 -2.21 0.65 8.82
N ASP A 46 -2.41 1.66 9.66
CA ASP A 46 -3.76 2.15 10.01
C ASP A 46 -4.27 3.21 9.04
N ALA A 47 -3.36 3.84 8.30
CA ALA A 47 -3.61 4.95 7.40
C ALA A 47 -2.51 5.05 6.33
N PHE A 48 -2.81 5.72 5.23
CA PHE A 48 -1.85 5.99 4.15
C PHE A 48 -1.67 7.48 3.96
N ILE A 49 -0.43 7.96 3.82
CA ILE A 49 -0.13 9.36 3.52
C ILE A 49 0.85 9.42 2.36
N ALA A 50 0.47 10.11 1.29
CA ALA A 50 1.38 10.46 0.21
C ALA A 50 1.97 11.85 0.43
N LEU A 51 3.31 11.91 0.45
CA LEU A 51 4.10 13.14 0.43
C LEU A 51 4.48 13.48 -1.03
N PRO A 52 4.80 14.75 -1.35
CA PRO A 52 5.23 15.14 -2.69
C PRO A 52 6.31 14.20 -3.25
N GLY A 53 6.05 13.64 -4.43
CA GLY A 53 6.84 12.55 -4.98
C GLY A 53 6.49 12.27 -6.44
N GLY A 54 7.33 11.47 -7.10
CA GLY A 54 7.19 11.13 -8.52
C GLY A 54 6.18 10.01 -8.78
N TYR A 55 6.31 9.36 -9.94
CA TYR A 55 5.38 8.32 -10.39
C TYR A 55 5.20 7.16 -9.43
N GLY A 56 6.25 6.73 -8.72
CA GLY A 56 6.14 5.65 -7.73
C GLY A 56 5.14 5.98 -6.63
N THR A 57 5.22 7.19 -6.06
CA THR A 57 4.28 7.65 -5.04
C THR A 57 2.86 7.79 -5.59
N MET A 58 2.71 8.25 -6.83
CA MET A 58 1.39 8.35 -7.47
C MET A 58 0.75 6.98 -7.74
N GLU A 59 1.55 6.00 -8.15
CA GLU A 59 1.07 4.62 -8.35
C GLU A 59 0.61 4.01 -7.04
N GLU A 60 1.41 4.10 -5.97
CA GLU A 60 1.05 3.59 -4.65
C GLU A 60 -0.21 4.29 -4.09
N LEU A 61 -0.33 5.61 -4.29
CA LEU A 61 -1.51 6.39 -3.90
C LEU A 61 -2.78 5.92 -4.63
N LEU A 62 -2.74 5.82 -5.96
CA LEU A 62 -3.89 5.42 -6.77
C LEU A 62 -4.33 3.98 -6.47
N GLU A 63 -3.40 3.10 -6.12
CA GLU A 63 -3.71 1.74 -5.67
C GLU A 63 -4.54 1.76 -4.37
N MET A 64 -4.12 2.53 -3.36
CA MET A 64 -4.86 2.63 -2.09
C MET A 64 -6.23 3.30 -2.27
N ILE A 65 -6.34 4.30 -3.15
CA ILE A 65 -7.64 4.89 -3.51
C ILE A 65 -8.55 3.82 -4.14
N THR A 66 -8.01 3.02 -5.05
CA THR A 66 -8.78 1.97 -5.75
C THR A 66 -9.23 0.87 -4.79
N TRP A 67 -8.36 0.43 -3.87
CA TRP A 67 -8.72 -0.57 -2.86
C TRP A 67 -9.81 -0.08 -1.91
N SER A 68 -9.72 1.18 -1.47
CA SER A 68 -10.80 1.82 -0.71
C SER A 68 -12.10 1.86 -1.50
N GLN A 69 -12.06 2.27 -2.77
CA GLN A 69 -13.23 2.31 -3.66
C GLN A 69 -13.88 0.92 -3.84
N LEU A 70 -13.07 -0.14 -3.92
CA LEU A 70 -13.54 -1.53 -4.01
C LEU A 70 -14.03 -2.11 -2.67
N GLY A 71 -13.80 -1.43 -1.55
CA GLY A 71 -14.17 -1.89 -0.22
C GLY A 71 -13.20 -2.92 0.39
N ILE A 72 -11.97 -2.99 -0.12
CA ILE A 72 -10.93 -3.87 0.40
C ILE A 72 -10.39 -3.36 1.75
N HIS A 73 -10.41 -2.05 1.96
CA HIS A 73 -10.12 -1.44 3.27
C HIS A 73 -10.91 -0.14 3.46
N ASP A 74 -10.98 0.29 4.73
CA ASP A 74 -11.68 1.52 5.14
C ASP A 74 -10.72 2.58 5.72
N LYS A 75 -9.42 2.31 5.63
CA LYS A 75 -8.33 3.16 6.15
C LYS A 75 -8.27 4.51 5.43
N PRO A 76 -8.04 5.64 6.15
CA PRO A 76 -7.96 6.96 5.53
C PRO A 76 -6.75 7.07 4.60
N VAL A 77 -6.95 7.77 3.47
CA VAL A 77 -5.91 8.06 2.48
C VAL A 77 -5.67 9.56 2.44
N GLY A 78 -4.51 9.99 2.92
CA GLY A 78 -4.09 11.38 3.06
C GLY A 78 -3.15 11.85 1.96
N LEU A 79 -3.32 13.10 1.51
CA LEU A 79 -2.38 13.84 0.68
C LEU A 79 -1.84 15.04 1.45
N LEU A 80 -0.53 15.04 1.69
CA LEU A 80 0.14 16.22 2.24
C LEU A 80 0.45 17.19 1.09
N ASN A 81 -0.43 18.16 0.89
CA ASN A 81 -0.43 19.07 -0.25
C ASN A 81 0.43 20.33 0.02
N VAL A 82 1.73 20.12 0.22
CA VAL A 82 2.70 21.22 0.46
C VAL A 82 2.77 22.12 -0.78
N ASP A 83 2.63 23.43 -0.59
CA ASP A 83 2.71 24.46 -1.63
C ASP A 83 1.84 24.19 -2.87
N GLY A 84 0.71 23.48 -2.70
CA GLY A 84 -0.22 23.16 -3.79
C GLY A 84 0.31 22.11 -4.77
N TYR A 85 1.32 21.30 -4.40
CA TYR A 85 1.92 20.28 -5.26
C TYR A 85 0.90 19.34 -5.93
N TYR A 86 -0.15 18.95 -5.20
CA TYR A 86 -1.20 18.06 -5.65
C TYR A 86 -2.45 18.76 -6.21
N ASP A 87 -2.47 20.10 -6.30
CA ASP A 87 -3.63 20.84 -6.84
C ASP A 87 -4.04 20.35 -8.23
N PRO A 88 -3.12 20.12 -9.20
CA PRO A 88 -3.49 19.61 -10.52
C PRO A 88 -4.10 18.21 -10.46
N LEU A 89 -3.64 17.36 -9.54
CA LEU A 89 -4.13 16.00 -9.36
C LEU A 89 -5.53 16.00 -8.73
N LEU A 90 -5.75 16.84 -7.71
CA LEU A 90 -7.07 17.02 -7.10
C LEU A 90 -8.08 17.57 -8.11
N ALA A 91 -7.67 18.54 -8.94
CA ALA A 91 -8.50 19.07 -10.02
C ALA A 91 -8.85 18.00 -11.07
N LEU A 92 -7.92 17.08 -11.38
CA LEU A 92 -8.20 15.94 -12.26
C LEU A 92 -9.29 15.03 -11.67
N PHE A 93 -9.23 14.75 -10.36
CA PHE A 93 -10.25 13.95 -9.69
C PHE A 93 -11.60 14.67 -9.61
N ASP A 94 -11.60 15.99 -9.40
CA ASP A 94 -12.82 16.80 -9.42
C ASP A 94 -13.47 16.77 -10.81
N LYS A 95 -12.68 16.90 -11.87
CA LYS A 95 -13.16 16.75 -13.25
C LYS A 95 -13.72 15.35 -13.51
N GLY A 96 -13.01 14.30 -13.08
CA GLY A 96 -13.48 12.92 -13.22
C GLY A 96 -14.81 12.68 -12.49
N ALA A 97 -15.02 13.32 -11.34
CA ALA A 97 -16.28 13.27 -10.62
C ALA A 97 -17.40 14.04 -11.36
N ALA A 98 -17.10 15.23 -11.87
CA ALA A 98 -18.06 16.04 -12.63
C ALA A 98 -18.50 15.37 -13.94
N GLU A 99 -17.59 14.66 -14.61
CA GLU A 99 -17.87 13.91 -15.84
C GLU A 99 -18.48 12.51 -15.57
N GLY A 100 -18.63 12.11 -14.30
CA GLY A 100 -19.27 10.85 -13.91
C GLY A 100 -18.36 9.61 -13.95
N PHE A 101 -17.05 9.77 -14.18
CA PHE A 101 -16.08 8.68 -14.10
C PHE A 101 -15.75 8.29 -12.65
N ILE A 102 -15.83 9.25 -11.72
CA ILE A 102 -15.66 9.02 -10.28
C ILE A 102 -17.00 9.28 -9.59
N LYS A 103 -17.48 8.33 -8.78
CA LYS A 103 -18.70 8.57 -7.98
C LYS A 103 -18.42 9.65 -6.94
N ALA A 104 -19.40 10.54 -6.71
CA ALA A 104 -19.27 11.64 -5.75
C ALA A 104 -18.81 11.17 -4.36
N ASP A 105 -19.32 10.03 -3.88
CA ASP A 105 -18.89 9.49 -2.59
C ASP A 105 -17.44 8.98 -2.62
N CYS A 106 -17.01 8.37 -3.73
CA CYS A 106 -15.62 7.91 -3.89
C CYS A 106 -14.62 9.08 -3.96
N ARG A 107 -15.06 10.27 -4.41
CA ARG A 107 -14.21 11.47 -4.37
C ARG A 107 -13.83 11.89 -2.94
N GLN A 108 -14.62 11.48 -1.95
CA GLN A 108 -14.35 11.72 -0.52
C GLN A 108 -13.34 10.74 0.10
N ILE A 109 -12.83 9.76 -0.65
CA ILE A 109 -11.81 8.82 -0.16
C ILE A 109 -10.52 9.57 0.24
N ILE A 110 -10.19 10.64 -0.48
CA ILE A 110 -8.94 11.37 -0.32
C ILE A 110 -9.14 12.55 0.63
N VAL A 111 -8.38 12.55 1.72
CA VAL A 111 -8.24 13.70 2.64
C VAL A 111 -6.99 14.48 2.24
N SER A 112 -7.09 15.80 2.08
CA SER A 112 -5.90 16.63 1.80
C SER A 112 -5.79 17.82 2.75
N ALA A 113 -4.55 18.20 3.04
CA ALA A 113 -4.21 19.40 3.80
C ALA A 113 -2.78 19.86 3.48
N PRO A 114 -2.49 21.17 3.59
CA PRO A 114 -1.16 21.73 3.33
C PRO A 114 -0.14 21.42 4.44
N THR A 115 -0.58 21.06 5.64
CA THR A 115 0.30 20.78 6.78
C THR A 115 0.03 19.41 7.40
N ALA A 116 1.07 18.79 7.98
CA ALA A 116 0.97 17.48 8.59
C ALA A 116 -0.03 17.47 9.76
N HIS A 117 -0.02 18.51 10.60
CA HIS A 117 -0.94 18.61 11.74
C HIS A 117 -2.40 18.66 11.32
N GLU A 118 -2.72 19.50 10.33
CA GLU A 118 -4.07 19.59 9.79
C GLU A 118 -4.48 18.28 9.10
N LEU A 119 -3.57 17.64 8.36
CA LEU A 119 -3.83 16.37 7.70
C LEU A 119 -4.20 15.28 8.71
N LEU A 120 -3.38 15.11 9.75
CA LEU A 120 -3.61 14.11 10.80
C LEU A 120 -4.95 14.37 11.51
N THR A 121 -5.25 15.63 11.85
CA THR A 121 -6.53 15.99 12.48
C THR A 121 -7.72 15.60 11.61
N LYS A 122 -7.68 15.86 10.31
CA LYS A 122 -8.74 15.48 9.37
C LYS A 122 -8.84 13.96 9.20
N MET A 123 -7.71 13.26 9.19
CA MET A 123 -7.68 11.80 9.03
C MET A 123 -8.19 11.06 10.27
N GLU A 124 -7.98 11.58 11.48
CA GLU A 124 -8.57 11.04 12.71
C GLU A 124 -10.10 11.18 12.75
N GLN A 125 -10.63 12.23 12.11
CA GLN A 125 -12.07 12.49 11.99
C GLN A 125 -12.70 11.75 10.80
N TYR A 126 -11.90 11.08 9.98
CA TYR A 126 -12.38 10.42 8.77
C TYR A 126 -13.34 9.28 9.12
N THR A 127 -14.52 9.33 8.51
CA THR A 127 -15.48 8.22 8.52
C THR A 127 -15.77 7.85 7.07
N ARG A 128 -15.74 6.55 6.77
CA ARG A 128 -16.06 6.05 5.43
C ARG A 128 -17.48 6.48 5.04
N SER A 129 -17.60 7.26 3.97
CA SER A 129 -18.88 7.77 3.48
C SER A 129 -19.33 7.15 2.15
N HIS A 130 -18.50 6.31 1.50
CA HIS A 130 -18.82 5.75 0.18
C HIS A 130 -19.34 4.32 0.23
N ARG A 131 -20.37 4.06 -0.61
CA ARG A 131 -20.94 2.73 -0.81
C ARG A 131 -20.04 1.90 -1.73
N GLU A 132 -19.80 0.65 -1.34
CA GLU A 132 -19.00 -0.32 -2.12
C GLU A 132 -19.46 -0.39 -3.58
N VAL A 133 -18.49 -0.37 -4.50
CA VAL A 133 -18.75 -0.51 -5.94
C VAL A 133 -18.83 -1.97 -6.37
N ALA A 134 -18.27 -2.91 -5.58
CA ALA A 134 -18.30 -4.35 -5.81
C ALA A 134 -18.76 -5.09 -4.54
N SER A 135 -19.37 -6.28 -4.67
CA SER A 135 -19.77 -7.08 -3.51
C SER A 135 -18.55 -7.66 -2.77
N ARG A 136 -18.58 -7.64 -1.43
CA ARG A 136 -17.54 -8.22 -0.53
C ARG A 136 -17.10 -9.65 -0.86
N THR A 137 -17.92 -10.40 -1.59
CA THR A 137 -17.68 -11.81 -1.91
C THR A 137 -16.58 -12.03 -2.97
N SER A 138 -16.11 -10.99 -3.67
CA SER A 138 -15.19 -11.14 -4.81
C SER A 138 -13.71 -10.86 -4.51
N TRP A 139 -13.36 -10.43 -3.29
CA TRP A 139 -12.04 -9.86 -3.00
C TRP A 139 -11.47 -10.34 -1.66
N GLU A 140 -11.40 -11.65 -1.45
CA GLU A 140 -10.58 -12.17 -0.36
C GLU A 140 -9.11 -11.82 -0.64
N MET A 141 -8.43 -11.15 0.31
CA MET A 141 -7.00 -10.78 0.18
C MET A 141 -6.13 -11.99 -0.20
N THR A 142 -6.51 -13.18 0.26
CA THR A 142 -5.90 -14.47 -0.09
C THR A 142 -5.95 -14.79 -1.59
N GLU A 143 -7.04 -14.47 -2.30
CA GLU A 143 -7.21 -14.78 -3.72
C GLU A 143 -6.52 -13.78 -4.66
N LEU A 144 -6.21 -12.57 -4.17
CA LEU A 144 -5.45 -11.54 -4.90
C LEU A 144 -3.92 -11.73 -4.82
N GLY A 145 -3.44 -12.83 -4.23
CA GLY A 145 -2.02 -13.06 -3.98
C GLY A 145 -1.48 -12.41 -2.70
N TYR A 146 -2.36 -11.93 -1.80
CA TYR A 146 -2.01 -11.23 -0.56
C TYR A 146 -2.17 -12.06 0.72
N GLY A 147 -2.22 -13.38 0.59
CA GLY A 147 -2.25 -14.31 1.72
C GLY A 147 -1.58 -15.63 1.40
N LYS A 148 -0.27 -15.73 1.64
CA LYS A 148 0.30 -16.96 2.19
C LYS A 148 0.88 -16.61 3.55
N ALA A 149 0.32 -17.21 4.61
CA ALA A 149 1.00 -17.26 5.88
C ALA A 149 2.38 -17.90 5.66
N ALA A 150 3.40 -17.38 6.36
CA ALA A 150 4.70 -18.04 6.42
C ALA A 150 4.49 -19.49 6.89
N PRO A 151 5.21 -20.48 6.34
CA PRO A 151 5.17 -21.82 6.90
C PRO A 151 5.62 -21.75 8.37
N GLU A 152 4.81 -22.34 9.25
CA GLU A 152 5.13 -22.58 10.66
C GLU A 152 6.56 -23.16 10.79
N PRO A 153 7.34 -22.76 11.80
CA PRO A 153 8.66 -23.34 12.01
C PRO A 153 8.47 -24.84 12.30
N GLU A 154 9.09 -25.70 11.48
CA GLU A 154 9.15 -27.13 11.75
C GLU A 154 9.74 -27.36 13.13
N GLU A 155 8.90 -27.88 14.02
CA GLU A 155 9.20 -28.25 15.38
C GLU A 155 10.39 -29.23 15.39
N GLU A 156 11.40 -28.85 16.15
CA GLU A 156 12.58 -29.64 16.49
C GLU A 156 12.15 -30.99 17.07
N ALA A 157 12.12 -32.02 16.22
CA ALA A 157 12.03 -33.40 16.68
C ALA A 157 13.39 -33.82 17.26
N ALA A 158 13.56 -33.51 18.54
CA ALA A 158 14.44 -34.26 19.41
C ALA A 158 14.02 -35.75 19.44
N SER A 159 15.02 -36.64 19.54
CA SER A 159 14.94 -38.08 19.86
C SER A 159 14.96 -39.09 18.71
N CYS A 160 16.15 -39.42 18.19
CA CYS A 160 16.88 -40.70 18.41
C CYS A 160 18.09 -40.80 17.47
#